data_AF-A0A3A6N347-F1
#
_entry.id   AF-A0A3A6N347-F1
#
_cell.length_a   1.000
_cell.length_b   1.000
_cell.length_c   1.000
_cell.angle_alpha   90.00
_cell.angle_beta   90.00
_cell.angle_gamma   90.00
#
_symmetry.space_group_name_H-M   'P 1'
#
loop_
_entity.id
_entity.type
_entity.pdbx_description
1 polymer ?
#
loop_
_entity_poly.entity_id
_entity_poly.type
_entity_poly.pdbx_seq_one_letter_code
_entity_poly.pdbx_strand_id
1 'polypeptide(L)'
;MGKLYANRTFLGNIALVVFFAFLVSLTFGMFAPQYAQASAQIQASEDRTNLKIDSTISITPLTTGNFSSVWFTLKDRYTGISYKTVYADQVTSPSVYESGYAFVYAWYYSSFGLSYPRDVQLVVYQSSVPLASVDITIRGPVPISGGTPAPAPAPTDPDKTIISDKSVEKQTTTTPDGKTVETFTVKTDVTTEITKAKTEGKKTVEIQVSSTATATAVINVPKEVVKSADGLNLAITTPNANLELPKALVAALAAANQDLSITVERGDAATTRTAMTGVPGTQGATVLGTPTVIKTAIKGNTTVTLPLTGITIPADAVARKAFLDSLAVFAIHSDGEKKIIGGTITYDADGNPTGISFQVDKFSTFAVVKVTKAKKVIKLTIGETQAAVDGKPYALDAKPFVKAKVNRTLVPVRFISEALGAEVDWKASTRQVVIKDGADIVLTVGSSKVQVNGLDKTLDCPAVIVNSRTFVPLRFVSETLGAKVDYEAKTKQITITR
;
A
#
# COMPACT_ATOMS: atom_id res chain seq x y z
N MET A 1 -60.37 -42.43 45.71
CA MET A 1 -59.12 -43.22 45.77
C MET A 1 -58.08 -42.48 44.94
N GLY A 2 -57.47 -41.40 45.42
CA GLY A 2 -56.80 -41.29 46.71
C GLY A 2 -55.31 -41.52 46.44
N LYS A 3 -54.59 -40.48 46.02
CA LYS A 3 -53.14 -40.51 45.74
C LYS A 3 -52.66 -41.70 44.88
N LEU A 4 -52.97 -41.63 43.58
CA LEU A 4 -52.33 -42.36 42.48
C LEU A 4 -52.44 -41.50 41.20
N TYR A 5 -52.42 -40.15 41.25
CA TYR A 5 -51.29 -39.26 41.58
C TYR A 5 -49.92 -39.78 41.13
N ALA A 6 -49.29 -38.95 40.28
CA ALA A 6 -47.93 -39.02 39.76
C ALA A 6 -47.70 -40.03 38.62
N ASN A 7 -48.16 -39.69 37.40
CA ASN A 7 -47.27 -39.36 36.25
C ASN A 7 -48.09 -39.27 34.94
N ARG A 8 -48.81 -38.15 34.72
CA ARG A 8 -49.57 -37.90 33.47
C ARG A 8 -48.68 -37.61 32.26
N THR A 9 -47.39 -37.40 32.48
CA THR A 9 -46.41 -37.05 31.44
C THR A 9 -45.96 -38.28 30.63
N PHE A 10 -46.08 -39.50 31.17
CA PHE A 10 -45.54 -40.69 30.53
C PHE A 10 -46.49 -41.32 29.48
N LEU A 11 -47.80 -41.36 29.74
CA LEU A 11 -48.78 -41.90 28.77
C LEU A 11 -49.12 -40.92 27.64
N GLY A 12 -48.97 -39.61 27.84
CA GLY A 12 -49.11 -38.62 26.77
C GLY A 12 -47.94 -38.62 25.78
N ASN A 13 -46.73 -38.92 26.26
CA ASN A 13 -45.51 -38.87 25.44
C ASN A 13 -45.32 -40.09 24.53
N ILE A 14 -45.87 -41.26 24.87
CA ILE A 14 -45.77 -42.45 24.01
C ILE A 14 -46.73 -42.35 22.80
N ALA A 15 -47.92 -41.76 22.97
CA ALA A 15 -48.87 -41.55 21.87
C ALA A 15 -48.44 -40.43 20.90
N LEU A 16 -47.73 -39.41 21.39
CA LEU A 16 -47.23 -38.29 20.56
C LEU A 16 -45.97 -38.67 19.76
N VAL A 17 -45.05 -39.46 20.34
CA VAL A 17 -43.79 -39.87 19.68
C VAL A 17 -44.04 -40.85 18.52
N VAL A 18 -45.04 -41.74 18.63
CA VAL A 18 -45.41 -42.67 17.54
C VAL A 18 -46.14 -41.93 16.40
N PHE A 19 -46.90 -40.86 16.70
CA PHE A 19 -47.57 -40.04 15.69
C PHE A 19 -46.59 -39.12 14.94
N PHE A 20 -45.55 -38.59 15.60
CA PHE A 20 -44.52 -37.77 14.95
C PHE A 20 -43.47 -38.59 14.19
N ALA A 21 -43.14 -39.82 14.61
CA ALA A 21 -42.20 -40.68 13.88
C ALA A 21 -42.76 -41.19 12.53
N PHE A 22 -44.09 -41.29 12.38
CA PHE A 22 -44.73 -41.75 11.14
C PHE A 22 -44.87 -40.63 10.08
N LEU A 23 -44.77 -39.36 10.46
CA LEU A 23 -44.85 -38.21 9.55
C LEU A 23 -43.48 -37.75 9.01
N VAL A 24 -42.37 -38.19 9.61
CA VAL A 24 -41.00 -37.79 9.24
C VAL A 24 -40.41 -38.65 8.11
N SER A 25 -41.05 -39.74 7.69
CA SER A 25 -40.50 -40.64 6.65
C SER A 25 -41.13 -40.50 5.26
N LEU A 26 -42.13 -39.65 5.06
CA LEU A 26 -42.82 -39.51 3.77
C LEU A 26 -43.13 -38.03 3.50
N THR A 27 -42.20 -37.28 2.89
CA THR A 27 -42.46 -36.33 1.77
C THR A 27 -41.39 -35.28 1.42
N PHE A 28 -40.17 -35.23 1.99
CA PHE A 28 -39.11 -34.38 1.37
C PHE A 28 -37.73 -35.03 1.37
N GLY A 29 -37.16 -35.12 0.15
CA GLY A 29 -35.98 -35.87 -0.22
C GLY A 29 -34.63 -35.23 0.13
N MET A 30 -33.58 -35.83 -0.43
CA MET A 30 -32.20 -35.39 -0.33
C MET A 30 -32.07 -33.88 -0.56
N PHE A 31 -31.55 -33.16 0.42
CA PHE A 31 -30.99 -31.83 0.22
C PHE A 31 -29.58 -31.79 0.83
N ALA A 32 -28.61 -31.58 -0.06
CA ALA A 32 -27.31 -31.05 0.30
C ALA A 32 -27.51 -29.70 1.02
N PRO A 33 -26.80 -29.39 2.11
CA PRO A 33 -26.90 -28.08 2.72
C PRO A 33 -26.34 -27.04 1.77
N GLN A 34 -27.20 -26.12 1.32
CA GLN A 34 -26.79 -24.87 0.71
C GLN A 34 -26.00 -24.08 1.75
N TYR A 35 -24.78 -23.68 1.37
CA TYR A 35 -23.92 -22.81 2.16
C TYR A 35 -24.65 -21.51 2.53
N ALA A 36 -24.51 -21.09 3.79
CA ALA A 36 -24.99 -19.81 4.27
C ALA A 36 -24.45 -18.68 3.36
N GLN A 37 -25.35 -17.99 2.68
CA GLN A 37 -25.01 -16.76 1.97
C GLN A 37 -24.99 -15.63 2.98
N ALA A 38 -23.78 -15.13 3.28
CA ALA A 38 -23.62 -13.86 3.96
C ALA A 38 -22.56 -13.08 3.18
N SER A 39 -23.01 -12.15 2.35
CA SER A 39 -22.19 -11.06 1.85
C SER A 39 -22.84 -9.77 2.33
N ALA A 40 -22.39 -9.27 3.49
CA ALA A 40 -22.79 -7.98 4.00
C ALA A 40 -21.72 -6.93 3.63
N GLN A 41 -22.09 -5.95 2.82
CA GLN A 41 -21.35 -4.69 2.69
C GLN A 41 -21.93 -3.73 3.73
N ILE A 42 -21.11 -3.19 4.64
CA ILE A 42 -21.59 -2.32 5.73
C ILE A 42 -21.05 -0.90 5.56
N GLN A 43 -21.91 0.08 5.81
CA GLN A 43 -21.63 1.53 5.81
C GLN A 43 -21.61 2.01 7.27
N ALA A 44 -20.58 2.76 7.68
CA ALA A 44 -20.37 3.22 9.06
C ALA A 44 -21.23 4.47 9.42
N SER A 45 -21.58 4.65 10.70
CA SER A 45 -22.35 5.81 11.20
C SER A 45 -21.46 7.02 11.58
N GLU A 46 -22.06 8.21 11.61
CA GLU A 46 -21.43 9.52 11.35
C GLU A 46 -20.70 10.24 12.50
N ASP A 47 -20.35 9.62 13.62
CA ASP A 47 -19.68 10.35 14.73
C ASP A 47 -18.14 10.30 14.68
N ARG A 48 -17.51 11.47 14.70
CA ARG A 48 -16.16 11.80 14.20
C ARG A 48 -15.02 11.74 15.22
N THR A 49 -14.98 10.81 16.16
CA THR A 49 -13.74 10.63 16.97
C THR A 49 -13.39 9.21 17.39
N ASN A 50 -14.24 8.21 17.15
CA ASN A 50 -13.93 6.80 17.34
C ASN A 50 -14.74 5.99 16.35
N LEU A 51 -14.10 5.20 15.48
CA LEU A 51 -14.79 4.35 14.51
C LEU A 51 -15.48 3.19 15.26
N LYS A 52 -16.73 3.41 15.68
CA LYS A 52 -17.62 2.33 16.10
C LYS A 52 -18.13 1.63 14.84
N ILE A 53 -17.69 0.40 14.64
CA ILE A 53 -18.22 -0.46 13.59
C ILE A 53 -19.34 -1.28 14.22
N ASP A 54 -20.58 -0.82 14.07
CA ASP A 54 -21.74 -1.63 14.41
C ASP A 54 -22.03 -2.54 13.21
N SER A 55 -21.62 -3.79 13.31
CA SER A 55 -21.92 -4.82 12.31
C SER A 55 -22.97 -5.78 12.84
N THR A 56 -24.04 -5.95 12.08
CA THR A 56 -25.12 -6.89 12.37
C THR A 56 -24.98 -8.07 11.44
N ILE A 57 -24.69 -9.25 12.00
CA ILE A 57 -24.56 -10.49 11.23
C ILE A 57 -25.70 -11.40 11.64
N SER A 58 -26.61 -11.66 10.69
CA SER A 58 -27.74 -12.55 10.87
C SER A 58 -27.30 -13.97 10.59
N ILE A 59 -27.48 -14.86 11.57
CA ILE A 59 -27.23 -16.28 11.41
C ILE A 59 -28.59 -16.96 11.42
N THR A 60 -28.93 -17.61 10.31
CA THR A 60 -30.14 -18.43 10.22
C THR A 60 -29.83 -19.78 10.84
N PRO A 61 -30.47 -20.15 11.96
CA PRO A 61 -30.23 -21.45 12.54
C PRO A 61 -30.91 -22.54 11.71
N LEU A 62 -30.17 -23.61 11.40
CA LEU A 62 -30.69 -24.74 10.63
C LEU A 62 -31.66 -25.63 11.44
N THR A 63 -31.73 -25.45 12.77
CA THR A 63 -32.69 -26.11 13.67
C THR A 63 -33.00 -25.21 14.88
N THR A 64 -34.17 -25.39 15.49
CA THR A 64 -34.58 -24.76 16.76
C THR A 64 -33.82 -25.40 17.94
N GLY A 65 -32.54 -25.03 18.12
CA GLY A 65 -31.65 -25.54 19.17
C GLY A 65 -31.16 -24.46 20.15
N ASN A 66 -30.52 -24.88 21.23
CA ASN A 66 -29.86 -23.97 22.20
C ASN A 66 -28.49 -23.52 21.64
N PHE A 67 -28.28 -22.20 21.50
CA PHE A 67 -27.06 -21.59 20.95
C PHE A 67 -26.05 -21.15 22.00
N SER A 68 -26.22 -21.58 23.27
CA SER A 68 -25.32 -21.27 24.38
C SER A 68 -23.89 -21.81 24.23
N SER A 69 -23.49 -22.34 23.07
CA SER A 69 -22.15 -22.86 22.80
C SER A 69 -21.58 -22.37 21.46
N VAL A 70 -22.17 -21.30 20.90
CA VAL A 70 -21.68 -20.66 19.68
C VAL A 70 -20.85 -19.44 20.04
N TRP A 71 -19.65 -19.35 19.47
CA TRP A 71 -18.80 -18.18 19.59
C TRP A 71 -18.26 -17.71 18.23
N PHE A 72 -17.85 -16.45 18.21
CA PHE A 72 -17.37 -15.74 17.03
C PHE A 72 -15.96 -15.27 17.24
N THR A 73 -15.14 -15.25 16.20
CA THR A 73 -13.82 -14.59 16.25
C THR A 73 -13.62 -13.70 15.03
N LEU A 74 -13.18 -12.47 15.27
CA LEU A 74 -12.70 -11.55 14.24
C LEU A 74 -11.20 -11.75 14.05
N LYS A 75 -10.79 -12.06 12.82
CA LYS A 75 -9.38 -12.26 12.46
C LYS A 75 -8.94 -11.32 11.35
N ASP A 76 -7.74 -10.78 11.48
CA ASP A 76 -7.05 -10.12 10.36
C ASP A 76 -6.74 -11.14 9.27
N ARG A 77 -7.03 -10.81 8.02
CA ARG A 77 -6.77 -11.72 6.91
C ARG A 77 -5.29 -11.88 6.56
N TYR A 78 -4.50 -10.84 6.81
CA TYR A 78 -3.09 -10.75 6.45
C TYR A 78 -2.16 -11.15 7.60
N THR A 79 -2.51 -10.77 8.83
CA THR A 79 -1.68 -11.05 10.00
C THR A 79 -2.13 -12.30 10.77
N GLY A 80 -3.36 -12.77 10.55
CA GLY A 80 -3.94 -13.92 11.25
C GLY A 80 -4.24 -13.67 12.74
N ILE A 81 -4.00 -12.43 13.22
CA ILE A 81 -4.23 -12.03 14.60
C ILE A 81 -5.73 -12.04 14.88
N SER A 82 -6.12 -12.65 16.01
CA SER A 82 -7.50 -12.67 16.49
C SER A 82 -7.73 -11.51 17.44
N TYR A 83 -8.71 -10.66 17.15
CA TYR A 83 -8.90 -9.41 17.88
C TYR A 83 -9.94 -9.49 19.00
N LYS A 84 -10.97 -10.35 18.86
CA LYS A 84 -12.01 -10.52 19.88
C LYS A 84 -12.77 -11.83 19.70
N THR A 85 -13.14 -12.46 20.82
CA THR A 85 -14.08 -13.59 20.87
C THR A 85 -15.36 -13.16 21.58
N VAL A 86 -16.53 -13.42 20.97
CA VAL A 86 -17.84 -13.06 21.55
C VAL A 86 -18.68 -14.31 21.72
N TYR A 87 -19.31 -14.45 22.88
CA TYR A 87 -20.21 -15.55 23.22
C TYR A 87 -21.67 -15.15 22.93
N ALA A 88 -22.45 -16.03 22.33
CA ALA A 88 -23.83 -15.73 21.93
C ALA A 88 -24.78 -15.44 23.11
N ASP A 89 -24.42 -15.80 24.35
CA ASP A 89 -25.25 -15.61 25.55
C ASP A 89 -25.20 -14.18 26.14
N GLN A 90 -24.24 -13.35 25.73
CA GLN A 90 -24.06 -11.97 26.23
C GLN A 90 -24.98 -10.95 25.53
N VAL A 91 -25.90 -11.39 24.67
CA VAL A 91 -26.84 -10.48 23.97
C VAL A 91 -28.04 -10.20 24.87
N THR A 92 -27.93 -9.18 25.71
CA THR A 92 -29.07 -8.66 26.48
C THR A 92 -30.05 -7.94 25.55
N SER A 93 -31.28 -8.47 25.49
CA SER A 93 -32.46 -7.98 24.77
C SER A 93 -32.74 -6.47 24.96
N PRO A 94 -33.38 -5.83 23.96
CA PRO A 94 -34.77 -5.47 24.20
C PRO A 94 -35.72 -5.88 23.06
N SER A 95 -36.72 -6.68 23.47
CA SER A 95 -38.09 -6.82 22.96
C SER A 95 -38.34 -7.13 21.47
N VAL A 96 -38.77 -8.38 21.28
CA VAL A 96 -39.80 -8.89 20.36
C VAL A 96 -39.59 -8.66 18.86
N TYR A 97 -39.16 -9.72 18.16
CA TYR A 97 -39.75 -10.13 16.89
C TYR A 97 -39.82 -11.66 16.81
N GLU A 98 -41.03 -12.15 16.54
CA GLU A 98 -41.32 -13.54 16.22
C GLU A 98 -40.70 -13.90 14.86
N SER A 99 -39.46 -14.36 14.90
CA SER A 99 -38.80 -15.28 13.95
C SER A 99 -37.32 -15.30 14.33
N GLY A 100 -36.78 -16.50 14.56
CA GLY A 100 -35.54 -16.74 15.29
C GLY A 100 -34.26 -16.26 14.62
N TYR A 101 -33.99 -14.95 14.69
CA TYR A 101 -32.72 -14.35 14.32
C TYR A 101 -31.96 -13.92 15.58
N ALA A 102 -30.76 -14.45 15.78
CA ALA A 102 -29.85 -13.94 16.80
C ALA A 102 -28.96 -12.87 16.15
N PHE A 103 -29.00 -11.66 16.69
CA PHE A 103 -28.12 -10.56 16.29
C PHE A 103 -26.92 -10.51 17.24
N VAL A 104 -25.71 -10.58 16.68
CA VAL A 104 -24.48 -10.45 17.46
C VAL A 104 -23.83 -9.12 17.11
N TYR A 105 -23.75 -8.23 18.09
CA TYR A 105 -23.05 -6.94 17.96
C TYR A 105 -21.58 -7.11 18.38
N ALA A 106 -20.66 -6.73 17.50
CA ALA A 106 -19.23 -6.73 17.81
C ALA A 106 -18.66 -5.32 17.68
N TRP A 107 -18.41 -4.64 18.80
CA TRP A 107 -17.64 -3.41 18.85
C TRP A 107 -16.16 -3.66 19.23
N TYR A 108 -15.27 -2.83 18.70
CA TYR A 108 -13.85 -2.81 19.01
C TYR A 108 -13.42 -1.40 19.45
N TYR A 109 -12.55 -1.33 20.46
CA TYR A 109 -11.84 -0.11 20.87
C TYR A 109 -10.34 -0.35 20.62
N SER A 110 -9.69 0.50 19.83
CA SER A 110 -8.22 0.58 19.82
C SER A 110 -7.76 1.86 20.48
N SER A 111 -6.94 1.72 21.53
CA SER A 111 -6.23 2.82 22.16
C SER A 111 -4.82 3.04 21.59
N PHE A 112 -4.49 2.42 20.45
CA PHE A 112 -3.18 2.55 19.79
C PHE A 112 -3.36 3.07 18.36
N GLY A 113 -2.48 3.98 17.95
CA GLY A 113 -2.56 4.77 16.71
C GLY A 113 -2.75 3.98 15.41
N LEU A 114 -3.21 4.72 14.40
CA LEU A 114 -3.73 4.32 13.09
C LEU A 114 -3.02 3.13 12.41
N SER A 115 -3.56 1.93 12.59
CA SER A 115 -3.45 0.82 11.64
C SER A 115 -4.67 -0.08 11.81
N TYR A 116 -5.67 0.14 10.96
CA TYR A 116 -6.90 -0.65 10.96
C TYR A 116 -6.81 -1.77 9.92
N PRO A 117 -7.26 -2.99 10.25
CA PRO A 117 -7.40 -4.04 9.24
C PRO A 117 -8.50 -3.65 8.25
N ARG A 118 -8.18 -3.55 6.95
CA ARG A 118 -9.16 -3.23 5.89
C ARG A 118 -9.99 -4.45 5.46
N ASP A 119 -9.44 -5.64 5.67
CA ASP A 119 -10.07 -6.92 5.37
C ASP A 119 -10.01 -7.83 6.59
N VAL A 120 -11.18 -8.17 7.13
CA VAL A 120 -11.30 -9.08 8.26
C VAL A 120 -12.21 -10.25 7.90
N GLN A 121 -12.00 -11.37 8.58
CA GLN A 121 -12.84 -12.54 8.45
C GLN A 121 -13.56 -12.80 9.77
N LEU A 122 -14.88 -12.98 9.70
CA LEU A 122 -15.66 -13.55 10.80
C LEU A 122 -15.68 -15.06 10.65
N VAL A 123 -15.30 -15.79 11.70
CA VAL A 123 -15.43 -17.25 11.77
C VAL A 123 -16.38 -17.65 12.88
N VAL A 124 -17.35 -18.50 12.54
CA VAL A 124 -18.38 -19.04 13.46
C VAL A 124 -17.98 -20.44 13.89
N TYR A 125 -18.06 -20.72 15.18
CA TYR A 125 -17.78 -22.05 15.72
C TYR A 125 -18.94 -22.57 16.57
N GLN A 126 -19.12 -23.89 16.56
CA GLN A 126 -19.92 -24.62 17.53
C GLN A 126 -19.01 -25.63 18.23
N SER A 127 -18.91 -25.55 19.56
CA SER A 127 -18.06 -26.47 20.34
C SER A 127 -16.63 -26.58 19.79
N SER A 128 -16.04 -25.45 19.41
CA SER A 128 -14.69 -25.33 18.80
C SER A 128 -14.53 -25.87 17.36
N VAL A 129 -15.59 -26.29 16.68
CA VAL A 129 -15.55 -26.69 15.27
C VAL A 129 -16.00 -25.52 14.38
N PRO A 130 -15.20 -25.05 13.41
CA PRO A 130 -15.59 -23.97 12.52
C PRO A 130 -16.70 -24.44 11.58
N LEU A 131 -17.83 -23.72 11.58
CA LEU A 131 -19.01 -24.08 10.79
C LEU A 131 -19.12 -23.26 9.50
N ALA A 132 -18.75 -21.97 9.54
CA ALA A 132 -18.79 -21.06 8.40
C ALA A 132 -17.88 -19.85 8.62
N SER A 133 -17.40 -19.27 7.52
CA SER A 133 -16.61 -18.03 7.53
C SER A 133 -17.17 -17.03 6.53
N VAL A 134 -17.21 -15.76 6.93
CA VAL A 134 -17.68 -14.65 6.10
C VAL A 134 -16.58 -13.61 6.02
N ASP A 135 -16.26 -13.20 4.80
CA ASP A 135 -15.34 -12.09 4.56
C ASP A 135 -16.09 -10.77 4.74
N ILE A 136 -15.51 -9.87 5.53
CA ILE A 136 -16.06 -8.54 5.79
C ILE A 136 -15.02 -7.52 5.36
N THR A 137 -15.38 -6.70 4.38
CA THR A 137 -14.58 -5.55 3.98
C THR A 137 -15.02 -4.35 4.79
N ILE A 138 -14.10 -3.79 5.57
CA ILE A 138 -14.36 -2.57 6.34
C ILE A 138 -13.98 -1.40 5.44
N ARG A 139 -14.99 -0.71 4.91
CA ARG A 139 -14.78 0.54 4.18
C ARG A 139 -14.70 1.68 5.19
N GLY A 140 -13.71 2.56 5.02
CA GLY A 140 -13.75 3.86 5.69
C GLY A 140 -15.03 4.63 5.29
N PRO A 141 -15.44 5.64 6.07
CA PRO A 141 -16.63 6.42 5.74
C PRO A 141 -16.56 6.93 4.30
N VAL A 142 -17.65 6.72 3.55
CA VAL A 142 -17.80 7.26 2.20
C VAL A 142 -17.95 8.78 2.35
N PRO A 143 -17.19 9.62 1.60
CA PRO A 143 -17.46 11.05 1.58
C PRO A 143 -18.91 11.29 1.16
N ILE A 144 -19.70 11.90 2.03
CA ILE A 144 -21.11 12.24 1.76
C ILE A 144 -21.16 13.17 0.55
N SER A 145 -21.74 12.68 -0.54
CA SER A 145 -22.15 13.48 -1.70
C SER A 145 -23.40 14.25 -1.31
N GLY A 146 -23.23 15.45 -0.76
CA GLY A 146 -24.33 16.37 -0.47
C GLY A 146 -23.83 17.80 -0.35
N GLY A 147 -24.24 18.63 -1.32
CA GLY A 147 -24.19 20.10 -1.33
C GLY A 147 -22.86 20.73 -0.93
N THR A 148 -22.09 21.21 -1.91
CA THR A 148 -20.79 21.89 -1.77
C THR A 148 -20.67 22.66 -0.45
N PRO A 149 -20.07 22.06 0.60
CA PRO A 149 -19.57 22.83 1.71
C PRO A 149 -18.40 23.63 1.15
N ALA A 150 -18.21 24.86 1.63
CA ALA A 150 -16.96 25.58 1.36
C ALA A 150 -15.78 24.61 1.60
N PRO A 151 -14.77 24.58 0.70
CA PRO A 151 -13.72 23.58 0.76
C PRO A 151 -13.14 23.56 2.17
N ALA A 152 -13.20 22.39 2.81
CA ALA A 152 -12.47 22.17 4.04
C ALA A 152 -11.01 22.56 3.77
N PRO A 153 -10.35 23.33 4.65
CA PRO A 153 -8.94 23.65 4.47
C PRO A 153 -8.18 22.34 4.26
N ALA A 154 -7.34 22.30 3.21
CA ALA A 154 -6.55 21.13 2.88
C ALA A 154 -5.86 20.62 4.17
N PRO A 155 -5.85 19.30 4.43
CA PRO A 155 -5.16 18.75 5.60
C PRO A 155 -3.73 19.28 5.59
N THR A 156 -3.41 20.13 6.56
CA THR A 156 -2.10 20.74 6.66
C THR A 156 -1.15 19.69 7.21
N ASP A 157 -0.14 19.34 6.42
CA ASP A 157 0.99 18.54 6.90
C ASP A 157 1.58 19.26 8.12
N PRO A 158 1.54 18.67 9.33
CA PRO A 158 1.96 19.34 10.56
C PRO A 158 3.44 19.72 10.53
N ASP A 159 4.24 19.07 9.69
CA ASP A 159 5.67 19.36 9.52
C ASP A 159 5.95 20.43 8.45
N LYS A 160 4.92 20.96 7.78
CA LYS A 160 5.04 21.88 6.66
C LYS A 160 4.39 23.25 6.92
N THR A 161 4.99 24.29 6.35
CA THR A 161 4.39 25.62 6.16
C THR A 161 4.29 25.92 4.66
N ILE A 162 3.14 26.44 4.21
CA ILE A 162 2.88 26.72 2.79
C ILE A 162 2.85 28.24 2.56
N ILE A 163 3.77 28.72 1.74
CA ILE A 163 3.79 30.06 1.17
C ILE A 163 2.93 30.03 -0.09
N SER A 164 1.68 30.47 0.05
CA SER A 164 0.66 30.42 -1.02
C SER A 164 0.88 31.44 -2.14
N ASP A 165 0.09 31.32 -3.22
CA ASP A 165 0.11 32.21 -4.38
C ASP A 165 0.01 33.71 -4.04
N LYS A 166 -0.63 34.08 -2.91
CA LYS A 166 -0.76 35.50 -2.49
C LYS A 166 0.58 36.17 -2.18
N SER A 167 1.55 35.35 -1.79
CA SER A 167 2.90 35.76 -1.43
C SER A 167 3.87 35.67 -2.61
N VAL A 168 3.34 35.49 -3.81
CA VAL A 168 4.10 35.35 -5.07
C VAL A 168 3.59 36.39 -6.06
N GLU A 169 4.49 37.22 -6.58
CA GLU A 169 4.19 38.21 -7.61
C GLU A 169 4.28 37.58 -8.99
N LYS A 170 3.18 37.65 -9.74
CA LYS A 170 3.09 37.09 -11.08
C LYS A 170 3.30 38.17 -12.13
N GLN A 171 4.20 37.91 -13.08
CA GLN A 171 4.42 38.72 -14.27
C GLN A 171 4.36 37.84 -15.51
N THR A 172 3.63 38.26 -16.54
CA THR A 172 3.59 37.57 -17.83
C THR A 172 4.40 38.35 -18.86
N THR A 173 5.32 37.69 -19.55
CA THR A 173 6.15 38.26 -20.61
C THR A 173 6.08 37.43 -21.88
N THR A 174 6.24 38.06 -23.03
CA THR A 174 6.40 37.37 -24.31
C THR A 174 7.87 37.43 -24.72
N THR A 175 8.47 36.27 -24.98
CA THR A 175 9.84 36.17 -25.46
C THR A 175 9.94 36.62 -26.93
N PRO A 176 11.14 36.94 -27.44
CA PRO A 176 11.31 37.35 -28.84
C PRO A 176 10.81 36.33 -29.87
N ASP A 177 10.78 35.04 -29.53
CA ASP A 177 10.23 33.95 -30.35
C ASP A 177 8.70 33.77 -30.18
N GLY A 178 8.01 34.70 -29.52
CA GLY A 178 6.56 34.72 -29.39
C GLY A 178 5.99 33.81 -28.30
N LYS A 179 6.83 33.16 -27.47
CA LYS A 179 6.36 32.32 -26.37
C LYS A 179 5.98 33.18 -25.17
N THR A 180 4.85 32.86 -24.55
CA THR A 180 4.42 33.48 -23.30
C THR A 180 5.03 32.74 -22.10
N VAL A 181 5.60 33.49 -21.17
CA VAL A 181 6.25 33.02 -19.96
C VAL A 181 5.59 33.69 -18.76
N GLU A 182 5.24 32.92 -17.74
CA GLU A 182 4.79 33.45 -16.44
C GLU A 182 5.93 33.35 -15.45
N THR A 183 6.38 34.50 -14.93
CA THR A 183 7.38 34.61 -13.88
C THR A 183 6.68 34.85 -12.56
N PHE A 184 7.05 34.07 -11.56
CA PHE A 184 6.51 34.03 -10.21
C PHE A 184 7.63 34.37 -9.24
N THR A 185 7.64 35.59 -8.71
CA THR A 185 8.67 36.06 -7.77
C THR A 185 8.13 36.02 -6.35
N VAL A 186 8.76 35.23 -5.48
CA VAL A 186 8.37 35.15 -4.07
C VAL A 186 8.68 36.46 -3.38
N LYS A 187 7.71 37.04 -2.67
CA LYS A 187 7.90 38.28 -1.92
C LYS A 187 8.83 38.05 -0.74
N THR A 188 9.63 39.06 -0.36
CA THR A 188 10.60 38.94 0.74
C THR A 188 9.97 39.10 2.14
N ASP A 189 8.74 39.59 2.24
CA ASP A 189 7.99 39.71 3.50
C ASP A 189 7.64 38.34 4.13
N VAL A 190 7.62 37.27 3.31
CA VAL A 190 7.41 35.89 3.76
C VAL A 190 8.49 35.38 4.71
N THR A 191 9.66 36.03 4.76
CA THR A 191 10.77 35.66 5.65
C THR A 191 10.35 35.59 7.12
N THR A 192 9.37 36.40 7.53
CA THR A 192 8.78 36.37 8.88
C THR A 192 8.01 35.06 9.13
N GLU A 193 7.19 34.64 8.16
CA GLU A 193 6.43 33.40 8.22
C GLU A 193 7.36 32.16 8.24
N ILE A 194 8.42 32.19 7.44
CA ILE A 194 9.42 31.12 7.41
C ILE A 194 10.18 31.04 8.74
N THR A 195 10.55 32.19 9.33
CA THR A 195 11.20 32.21 10.64
C THR A 195 10.29 31.66 11.73
N LYS A 196 9.00 32.02 11.71
CA LYS A 196 8.00 31.46 12.61
C LYS A 196 7.84 29.94 12.44
N ALA A 197 7.84 29.46 11.19
CA ALA A 197 7.77 28.03 10.90
C ALA A 197 8.94 27.26 11.54
N LYS A 198 10.16 27.82 11.51
CA LYS A 198 11.31 27.21 12.22
C LYS A 198 11.10 27.13 13.71
N THR A 199 10.61 28.20 14.34
CA THR A 199 10.39 28.20 15.80
C THR A 199 9.26 27.25 16.21
N GLU A 200 8.31 27.01 15.32
CA GLU A 200 7.25 26.01 15.48
C GLU A 200 7.70 24.58 15.19
N GLY A 201 8.97 24.37 14.83
CA GLY A 201 9.55 23.04 14.59
C GLY A 201 9.14 22.44 13.24
N LYS A 202 8.65 23.25 12.29
CA LYS A 202 8.39 22.79 10.92
C LYS A 202 9.69 22.32 10.28
N LYS A 203 9.58 21.35 9.38
CA LYS A 203 10.71 20.76 8.64
C LYS A 203 10.80 21.29 7.22
N THR A 204 9.67 21.67 6.63
CA THR A 204 9.59 22.07 5.22
C THR A 204 8.85 23.39 5.08
N VAL A 205 9.41 24.29 4.28
CA VAL A 205 8.69 25.42 3.70
C VAL A 205 8.37 25.08 2.25
N GLU A 206 7.10 25.18 1.85
CA GLU A 206 6.64 24.97 0.48
C GLU A 206 6.24 26.30 -0.15
N ILE A 207 6.87 26.65 -1.26
CA ILE A 207 6.42 27.74 -2.14
C ILE A 207 5.46 27.12 -3.15
N GLN A 208 4.19 27.53 -3.09
CA GLN A 208 3.15 26.98 -3.94
C GLN A 208 2.79 27.97 -5.06
N VAL A 209 2.88 27.48 -6.30
CA VAL A 209 2.32 28.11 -7.50
C VAL A 209 1.20 27.19 -8.00
N SER A 210 -0.05 27.51 -7.70
CA SER A 210 -1.18 26.59 -7.90
C SER A 210 -1.67 26.48 -9.34
N SER A 211 -1.37 27.48 -10.18
CA SER A 211 -1.77 27.48 -11.59
C SER A 211 -0.81 28.27 -12.46
N THR A 212 -0.71 27.87 -13.72
CA THR A 212 -0.01 28.61 -14.79
C THR A 212 -0.89 28.60 -16.03
N ALA A 213 -1.05 29.75 -16.68
CA ALA A 213 -1.80 29.83 -17.94
C ALA A 213 -0.93 29.51 -19.16
N THR A 214 0.40 29.54 -18.99
CA THR A 214 1.37 29.35 -20.07
C THR A 214 2.04 27.98 -19.99
N ALA A 215 2.74 27.61 -21.06
CA ALA A 215 3.56 26.42 -21.08
C ALA A 215 4.85 26.52 -20.24
N THR A 216 5.27 27.74 -19.89
CA THR A 216 6.52 28.01 -19.16
C THR A 216 6.25 28.87 -17.94
N ALA A 217 6.58 28.33 -16.77
CA ALA A 217 6.59 29.03 -15.50
C ALA A 217 8.03 29.19 -15.01
N VAL A 218 8.41 30.39 -14.59
CA VAL A 218 9.68 30.69 -13.93
C VAL A 218 9.38 31.03 -12.48
N ILE A 219 10.04 30.37 -11.53
CA ILE A 219 9.88 30.61 -10.11
C ILE A 219 11.19 31.22 -9.61
N ASN A 220 11.11 32.47 -9.17
CA ASN A 220 12.22 33.22 -8.61
C ASN A 220 12.05 33.33 -7.10
N VAL A 221 13.00 32.78 -6.36
CA VAL A 221 13.06 32.83 -4.90
C VAL A 221 14.24 33.74 -4.53
N PRO A 222 13.98 34.97 -4.04
CA PRO A 222 15.05 35.89 -3.66
C PRO A 222 15.98 35.28 -2.62
N LYS A 223 17.27 35.63 -2.67
CA LYS A 223 18.30 35.15 -1.75
C LYS A 223 17.94 35.36 -0.27
N GLU A 224 17.19 36.42 0.07
CA GLU A 224 16.69 36.67 1.43
C GLU A 224 15.74 35.57 1.88
N VAL A 225 14.84 35.12 0.99
CA VAL A 225 13.90 34.03 1.24
C VAL A 225 14.67 32.71 1.37
N VAL A 226 15.62 32.44 0.46
CA VAL A 226 16.49 31.24 0.53
C VAL A 226 17.26 31.18 1.85
N LYS A 227 17.88 32.29 2.28
CA LYS A 227 18.56 32.39 3.58
C LYS A 227 17.60 32.18 4.74
N SER A 228 16.41 32.78 4.67
CA SER A 228 15.40 32.59 5.71
C SER A 228 14.92 31.14 5.78
N ALA A 229 15.09 30.33 4.75
CA ALA A 229 14.77 28.90 4.76
C ALA A 229 15.91 27.99 5.29
N ASP A 230 17.10 28.53 5.60
CA ASP A 230 18.22 27.74 6.11
C ASP A 230 17.85 26.90 7.35
N GLY A 231 18.18 25.61 7.35
CA GLY A 231 17.74 24.65 8.37
C GLY A 231 16.40 23.95 8.08
N LEU A 232 15.66 24.35 7.04
CA LEU A 232 14.45 23.68 6.54
C LEU A 232 14.70 23.04 5.17
N ASN A 233 13.88 22.07 4.79
CA ASN A 233 13.71 21.71 3.38
C ASN A 233 12.93 22.83 2.67
N LEU A 234 13.26 23.06 1.40
CA LEU A 234 12.56 24.02 0.54
C LEU A 234 11.87 23.26 -0.59
N ALA A 235 10.54 23.23 -0.56
CA ALA A 235 9.72 22.68 -1.63
C ALA A 235 9.21 23.78 -2.56
N ILE A 236 9.20 23.52 -3.86
CA ILE A 236 8.63 24.40 -4.88
C ILE A 236 7.63 23.57 -5.68
N THR A 237 6.34 23.85 -5.44
CA THR A 237 5.24 23.15 -6.08
C THR A 237 4.66 23.99 -7.20
N THR A 238 4.62 23.41 -8.39
CA THR A 238 3.95 23.95 -9.58
C THR A 238 2.93 22.92 -10.09
N PRO A 239 2.03 23.28 -11.02
CA PRO A 239 1.06 22.33 -11.56
C PRO A 239 1.69 21.15 -12.31
N ASN A 240 2.95 21.28 -12.75
CA ASN A 240 3.63 20.29 -13.60
C ASN A 240 4.78 19.54 -12.89
N ALA A 241 5.21 19.99 -11.70
CA ALA A 241 6.24 19.36 -10.88
C ALA A 241 6.28 19.95 -9.47
N ASN A 242 6.65 19.11 -8.49
CA ASN A 242 7.12 19.53 -7.17
C ASN A 242 8.62 19.19 -7.05
N LEU A 243 9.42 20.15 -6.59
CA LEU A 243 10.85 19.98 -6.32
C LEU A 243 11.08 20.22 -4.83
N GLU A 244 11.62 19.23 -4.11
CA GLU A 244 12.00 19.39 -2.71
C GLU A 244 13.52 19.32 -2.55
N LEU A 245 14.09 20.46 -2.16
CA LEU A 245 15.50 20.62 -1.85
C LEU A 245 15.72 20.28 -0.37
N PRO A 246 16.64 19.36 -0.05
CA PRO A 246 16.95 19.02 1.34
C PRO A 246 17.65 20.19 2.05
N LYS A 247 17.47 20.28 3.38
CA LYS A 247 18.05 21.35 4.22
C LYS A 247 19.54 21.64 4.00
N ALA A 248 20.36 20.61 3.72
CA ALA A 248 21.79 20.77 3.47
C ALA A 248 22.07 21.53 2.15
N LEU A 249 21.25 21.29 1.13
CA LEU A 249 21.32 22.00 -0.14
C LEU A 249 20.81 23.44 0.01
N VAL A 250 19.74 23.65 0.77
CA VAL A 250 19.24 25.00 1.10
C VAL A 250 20.32 25.82 1.81
N ALA A 251 21.02 25.24 2.79
CA ALA A 251 22.14 25.89 3.47
C ALA A 251 23.27 26.30 2.50
N ALA A 252 23.62 25.42 1.56
CA ALA A 252 24.63 25.71 0.55
C ALA A 252 24.20 26.85 -0.40
N LEU A 253 22.92 26.88 -0.82
CA LEU A 253 22.37 27.96 -1.64
C LEU A 253 22.31 29.28 -0.87
N ALA A 254 21.93 29.24 0.41
CA ALA A 254 21.92 30.41 1.29
C ALA A 254 23.33 31.01 1.44
N ALA A 255 24.35 30.15 1.60
CA ALA A 255 25.75 30.55 1.67
C ALA A 255 26.28 31.13 0.36
N ALA A 256 25.81 30.63 -0.79
CA ALA A 256 26.14 31.18 -2.11
C ALA A 256 25.59 32.60 -2.33
N ASN A 257 24.61 33.03 -1.54
CA ASN A 257 24.05 34.39 -1.55
C ASN A 257 23.52 34.82 -2.92
N GLN A 258 22.88 33.88 -3.64
CA GLN A 258 22.28 34.10 -4.95
C GLN A 258 20.78 33.82 -4.91
N ASP A 259 20.05 34.50 -5.78
CA ASP A 259 18.65 34.19 -6.01
C ASP A 259 18.54 32.79 -6.63
N LEU A 260 17.52 32.05 -6.23
CA LEU A 260 17.21 30.77 -6.83
C LEU A 260 16.17 30.98 -7.93
N SER A 261 16.48 30.51 -9.14
CA SER A 261 15.55 30.50 -10.26
C SER A 261 15.32 29.07 -10.76
N ILE A 262 14.05 28.72 -10.95
CA ILE A 262 13.61 27.42 -11.48
C ILE A 262 12.61 27.66 -12.60
N THR A 263 12.94 27.20 -13.79
CA THR A 263 12.01 27.19 -14.91
C THR A 263 11.38 25.82 -15.06
N VAL A 264 10.06 25.75 -15.08
CA VAL A 264 9.27 24.55 -15.35
C VAL A 264 8.50 24.76 -16.65
N GLU A 265 8.76 23.92 -17.65
CA GLU A 265 8.15 24.00 -18.97
C GLU A 265 7.43 22.69 -19.31
N ARG A 266 6.33 22.80 -20.05
CA ARG A 266 5.71 21.65 -20.72
C ARG A 266 6.60 21.23 -21.89
N GLY A 267 7.09 19.99 -21.84
CA GLY A 267 7.88 19.38 -22.90
C GLY A 267 7.03 18.73 -23.97
N ASP A 268 7.70 18.22 -25.00
CA ASP A 268 7.06 17.56 -26.15
C ASP A 268 7.12 16.02 -26.04
N ALA A 269 5.95 15.40 -26.10
CA ALA A 269 5.81 13.95 -26.01
C ALA A 269 6.37 13.22 -27.24
N ALA A 270 6.34 13.84 -28.44
CA ALA A 270 6.86 13.21 -29.65
C ALA A 270 8.40 13.12 -29.62
N THR A 271 9.06 14.21 -29.25
CA THR A 271 10.50 14.28 -29.04
C THR A 271 10.95 13.29 -27.97
N THR A 272 10.20 13.21 -26.87
CA THR A 272 10.48 12.24 -25.80
C THR A 272 10.37 10.80 -26.29
N ARG A 273 9.32 10.47 -27.04
CA ARG A 273 9.15 9.13 -27.65
C ARG A 273 10.31 8.78 -28.58
N THR A 274 10.73 9.70 -29.43
CA THR A 274 11.90 9.51 -30.29
C THR A 274 13.16 9.26 -29.46
N ALA A 275 13.38 10.07 -28.40
CA ALA A 275 14.54 9.95 -27.53
C ALA A 275 14.61 8.62 -26.76
N MET A 276 13.48 7.99 -26.46
CA MET A 276 13.42 6.67 -25.81
C MET A 276 13.94 5.53 -26.69
N THR A 277 14.00 5.70 -28.01
CA THR A 277 14.41 4.63 -28.93
C THR A 277 15.85 4.18 -28.65
N GLY A 278 16.04 2.87 -28.49
CA GLY A 278 17.36 2.27 -28.25
C GLY A 278 17.90 2.42 -26.82
N VAL A 279 17.16 3.06 -25.91
CA VAL A 279 17.56 3.15 -24.50
C VAL A 279 17.24 1.84 -23.77
N PRO A 280 18.15 1.24 -22.98
CA PRO A 280 17.84 0.06 -22.18
C PRO A 280 16.67 0.29 -21.22
N GLY A 281 15.73 -0.66 -21.20
CA GLY A 281 14.53 -0.62 -20.34
C GLY A 281 13.32 0.13 -20.93
N THR A 282 13.49 0.87 -22.03
CA THR A 282 12.37 1.57 -22.70
C THR A 282 11.66 0.72 -23.76
N GLN A 283 12.07 -0.54 -23.93
CA GLN A 283 11.48 -1.44 -24.93
C GLN A 283 9.99 -1.64 -24.64
N GLY A 284 9.12 -1.22 -25.57
CA GLY A 284 7.68 -1.28 -25.39
C GLY A 284 7.12 -0.32 -24.33
N ALA A 285 7.90 0.67 -23.89
CA ALA A 285 7.43 1.69 -22.99
C ALA A 285 6.66 2.80 -23.73
N THR A 286 5.68 3.41 -23.05
CA THR A 286 4.87 4.50 -23.61
C THR A 286 4.97 5.74 -22.73
N VAL A 287 5.19 6.91 -23.34
CA VAL A 287 5.10 8.20 -22.65
C VAL A 287 3.65 8.45 -22.22
N LEU A 288 3.46 8.80 -20.96
CA LEU A 288 2.18 9.17 -20.38
C LEU A 288 2.16 10.67 -20.08
N GLY A 289 1.03 11.31 -20.36
CA GLY A 289 0.84 12.75 -20.10
C GLY A 289 1.82 13.62 -20.89
N THR A 290 2.04 14.83 -20.37
CA THR A 290 2.97 15.80 -20.94
C THR A 290 4.30 15.73 -20.19
N PRO A 291 5.44 15.56 -20.89
CA PRO A 291 6.76 15.67 -20.26
C PRO A 291 6.97 17.02 -19.58
N THR A 292 7.79 17.06 -18.53
CA THR A 292 8.15 18.29 -17.81
C THR A 292 9.62 18.57 -18.02
N VAL A 293 9.94 19.78 -18.49
CA VAL A 293 11.32 20.28 -18.59
C VAL A 293 11.58 21.15 -17.37
N ILE A 294 12.62 20.83 -16.62
CA ILE A 294 13.06 21.61 -15.46
C ILE A 294 14.44 22.17 -15.77
N LYS A 295 14.58 23.49 -15.68
CA LYS A 295 15.87 24.19 -15.85
C LYS A 295 16.18 24.98 -14.59
N THR A 296 17.34 24.74 -14.01
CA THR A 296 17.82 25.44 -12.82
C THR A 296 19.32 25.26 -12.67
N ALA A 297 19.97 26.18 -11.94
CA ALA A 297 21.40 26.12 -11.64
C ALA A 297 21.71 25.30 -10.36
N ILE A 298 20.69 24.70 -9.72
CA ILE A 298 20.86 23.87 -8.52
C ILE A 298 21.82 22.73 -8.80
N LYS A 299 22.78 22.52 -7.88
CA LYS A 299 23.70 21.39 -7.86
C LYS A 299 23.53 20.61 -6.56
N GLY A 300 23.10 19.36 -6.66
CA GLY A 300 22.90 18.48 -5.52
C GLY A 300 21.61 17.68 -5.61
N ASN A 301 21.52 16.62 -4.80
CA ASN A 301 20.38 15.72 -4.79
C ASN A 301 19.10 16.48 -4.41
N THR A 302 18.09 16.36 -5.27
CA THR A 302 16.77 16.97 -5.13
C THR A 302 15.71 15.91 -5.39
N THR A 303 14.67 15.91 -4.58
CA THR A 303 13.49 15.08 -4.83
C THR A 303 12.61 15.79 -5.83
N VAL A 304 12.29 15.14 -6.95
CA VAL A 304 11.32 15.63 -7.93
C VAL A 304 10.10 14.72 -7.89
N THR A 305 8.91 15.32 -7.85
CA THR A 305 7.64 14.61 -8.00
C THR A 305 6.92 15.14 -9.24
N LEU A 306 6.69 14.26 -10.21
CA LEU A 306 5.85 14.58 -11.36
C LEU A 306 4.40 14.20 -11.04
N PRO A 307 3.43 15.11 -11.24
CA PRO A 307 2.03 14.81 -11.01
C PRO A 307 1.52 13.77 -12.01
N LEU A 308 0.58 12.94 -11.57
CA LEU A 308 -0.15 12.00 -12.44
C LEU A 308 -1.43 12.61 -13.02
N THR A 309 -1.65 13.91 -12.82
CA THR A 309 -2.79 14.65 -13.37
C THR A 309 -2.88 14.47 -14.89
N GLY A 310 -4.07 14.13 -15.39
CA GLY A 310 -4.30 13.88 -16.81
C GLY A 310 -3.87 12.49 -17.31
N ILE A 311 -3.33 11.62 -16.45
CA ILE A 311 -3.10 10.20 -16.75
C ILE A 311 -4.30 9.38 -16.29
N THR A 312 -4.89 8.61 -17.20
CA THR A 312 -6.01 7.72 -16.85
C THR A 312 -5.50 6.53 -16.04
N ILE A 313 -5.85 6.49 -14.76
CA ILE A 313 -5.50 5.42 -13.83
C ILE A 313 -6.68 4.43 -13.72
N PRO A 314 -6.46 3.10 -13.83
CA PRO A 314 -7.54 2.14 -13.72
C PRO A 314 -8.31 2.23 -12.40
N ALA A 315 -9.64 2.02 -12.45
CA ALA A 315 -10.49 2.03 -11.26
C ALA A 315 -10.43 0.72 -10.47
N ASP A 316 -10.29 -0.42 -11.18
CA ASP A 316 -10.10 -1.73 -10.56
C ASP A 316 -8.80 -1.78 -9.75
N ALA A 317 -8.86 -2.30 -8.53
CA ALA A 317 -7.73 -2.25 -7.59
C ALA A 317 -6.51 -3.05 -8.08
N VAL A 318 -6.74 -4.21 -8.71
CA VAL A 318 -5.66 -5.07 -9.20
C VAL A 318 -5.02 -4.44 -10.44
N ALA A 319 -5.83 -3.99 -11.39
CA ALA A 319 -5.36 -3.29 -12.58
C ALA A 319 -4.68 -1.96 -12.23
N ARG A 320 -5.19 -1.21 -11.25
CA ARG A 320 -4.57 0.02 -10.75
C ARG A 320 -3.20 -0.26 -10.18
N LYS A 321 -3.08 -1.26 -9.30
CA LYS A 321 -1.81 -1.65 -8.72
C LYS A 321 -0.80 -2.05 -9.80
N ALA A 322 -1.20 -2.92 -10.73
CA ALA A 322 -0.32 -3.33 -11.84
C ALA A 322 0.07 -2.14 -12.74
N PHE A 323 -0.85 -1.21 -13.00
CA PHE A 323 -0.56 0.01 -13.75
C PHE A 323 0.45 0.89 -13.03
N LEU A 324 0.22 1.19 -11.76
CA LEU A 324 1.12 2.01 -10.93
C LEU A 324 2.51 1.36 -10.77
N ASP A 325 2.56 0.04 -10.56
CA ASP A 325 3.80 -0.74 -10.49
C ASP A 325 4.58 -0.73 -11.82
N SER A 326 3.91 -0.45 -12.94
CA SER A 326 4.53 -0.32 -14.26
C SER A 326 5.00 1.09 -14.59
N LEU A 327 4.78 2.08 -13.72
CA LEU A 327 5.23 3.45 -13.95
C LEU A 327 6.71 3.61 -13.61
N ALA A 328 7.39 4.41 -14.41
CA ALA A 328 8.75 4.89 -14.19
C ALA A 328 8.89 6.31 -14.75
N VAL A 329 10.08 6.90 -14.59
CA VAL A 329 10.42 8.21 -15.15
C VAL A 329 11.52 8.05 -16.19
N PHE A 330 11.28 8.54 -17.40
CA PHE A 330 12.32 8.67 -18.41
C PHE A 330 12.97 10.05 -18.29
N ALA A 331 14.29 10.07 -18.13
CA ALA A 331 15.09 11.29 -18.03
C ALA A 331 15.99 11.43 -19.27
N ILE A 332 16.03 12.65 -19.81
CA ILE A 332 16.96 13.07 -20.86
C ILE A 332 17.83 14.16 -20.24
N HIS A 333 19.03 13.85 -19.75
CA HIS A 333 19.91 14.87 -19.16
C HIS A 333 20.47 15.82 -20.21
N SER A 334 20.91 17.00 -19.75
CA SER A 334 21.48 18.05 -20.61
C SER A 334 22.82 17.65 -21.25
N ASP A 335 23.52 16.65 -20.72
CA ASP A 335 24.74 16.05 -21.27
C ASP A 335 24.46 14.97 -22.34
N GLY A 336 23.18 14.71 -22.65
CA GLY A 336 22.75 13.70 -23.61
C GLY A 336 22.55 12.31 -23.03
N GLU A 337 22.86 12.08 -21.74
CA GLU A 337 22.53 10.83 -21.06
C GLU A 337 21.01 10.62 -21.03
N LYS A 338 20.57 9.42 -21.40
CA LYS A 338 19.16 9.03 -21.39
C LYS A 338 19.00 7.78 -20.56
N LYS A 339 18.09 7.80 -19.59
CA LYS A 339 17.86 6.66 -18.72
C LYS A 339 16.42 6.58 -18.22
N ILE A 340 16.04 5.39 -17.79
CA ILE A 340 14.86 5.20 -16.95
C ILE A 340 15.29 5.27 -15.49
N ILE A 341 14.51 5.98 -14.70
CA ILE A 341 14.63 6.15 -13.27
C ILE A 341 13.38 5.53 -12.65
N GLY A 342 13.56 4.68 -11.64
CA GLY A 342 12.44 4.20 -10.82
C GLY A 342 11.83 5.34 -10.01
N GLY A 343 10.58 5.21 -9.61
CA GLY A 343 9.94 6.21 -8.75
C GLY A 343 9.03 5.57 -7.72
N THR A 344 8.72 6.36 -6.69
CA THR A 344 7.76 6.00 -5.65
C THR A 344 6.46 6.75 -5.93
N ILE A 345 5.34 6.03 -6.00
CA ILE A 345 4.03 6.68 -6.16
C ILE A 345 3.69 7.45 -4.89
N THR A 346 3.32 8.72 -5.04
CA THR A 346 2.81 9.55 -3.95
C THR A 346 1.30 9.47 -3.91
N TYR A 347 0.73 9.63 -2.72
CA TYR A 347 -0.70 9.54 -2.49
C TYR A 347 -1.20 10.76 -1.71
N ASP A 348 -2.44 11.16 -1.93
CA ASP A 348 -3.13 12.12 -1.05
C ASP A 348 -3.60 11.44 0.25
N ALA A 349 -4.25 12.22 1.12
CA ALA A 349 -4.79 11.73 2.39
C ALA A 349 -5.87 10.64 2.21
N ASP A 350 -6.54 10.62 1.06
CA ASP A 350 -7.59 9.65 0.72
C ASP A 350 -7.02 8.37 0.08
N GLY A 351 -5.69 8.32 -0.15
CA GLY A 351 -5.01 7.19 -0.77
C GLY A 351 -5.13 7.16 -2.29
N ASN A 352 -5.51 8.27 -2.94
CA ASN A 352 -5.46 8.39 -4.39
C ASN A 352 -4.03 8.70 -4.84
N PRO A 353 -3.54 8.05 -5.92
CA PRO A 353 -2.22 8.34 -6.47
C PRO A 353 -2.18 9.76 -7.06
N THR A 354 -1.24 10.59 -6.57
CA THR A 354 -1.09 12.00 -6.97
C THR A 354 0.10 12.25 -7.88
N GLY A 355 1.14 11.43 -7.78
CA GLY A 355 2.42 11.71 -8.42
C GLY A 355 3.37 10.51 -8.42
N ILE A 356 4.51 10.68 -9.09
CA ILE A 356 5.66 9.78 -9.02
C ILE A 356 6.89 10.57 -8.59
N SER A 357 7.49 10.18 -7.46
CA SER A 357 8.62 10.83 -6.81
C SER A 357 9.92 10.08 -7.07
N PHE A 358 10.99 10.80 -7.38
CA PHE A 358 12.32 10.26 -7.71
C PHE A 358 13.42 11.26 -7.34
N GLN A 359 14.64 10.76 -7.15
CA GLN A 359 15.81 11.59 -6.84
C GLN A 359 16.59 11.92 -8.12
N VAL A 360 17.04 13.17 -8.24
CA VAL A 360 17.92 13.63 -9.31
C VAL A 360 19.00 14.55 -8.77
N ASP A 361 20.13 14.58 -9.46
CA ASP A 361 21.24 15.53 -9.25
C ASP A 361 21.47 16.41 -10.49
N LYS A 362 20.76 16.14 -11.59
CA LYS A 362 20.77 16.88 -12.86
C LYS A 362 19.34 17.18 -13.29
N PHE A 363 19.08 18.41 -13.73
CA PHE A 363 17.75 18.84 -14.19
C PHE A 363 17.70 18.98 -15.70
N SER A 364 16.63 18.48 -16.30
CA SER A 364 16.37 18.54 -17.74
C SER A 364 14.92 18.10 -18.01
N THR A 365 14.67 17.32 -19.08
CA THR A 365 13.38 16.75 -19.42
C THR A 365 13.14 15.45 -18.69
N PHE A 366 11.99 15.35 -18.04
CA PHE A 366 11.47 14.17 -17.38
C PHE A 366 10.09 13.82 -17.93
N ALA A 367 9.80 12.54 -18.11
CA ALA A 367 8.50 12.08 -18.55
C ALA A 367 8.05 10.87 -17.74
N VAL A 368 6.79 10.86 -17.32
CA VAL A 368 6.18 9.64 -16.79
C VAL A 368 6.02 8.66 -17.94
N VAL A 369 6.51 7.44 -17.75
CA VAL A 369 6.41 6.38 -18.75
C VAL A 369 5.77 5.14 -18.13
N LYS A 370 4.90 4.49 -18.89
CA LYS A 370 4.48 3.12 -18.60
C LYS A 370 5.52 2.20 -19.23
N VAL A 371 6.27 1.48 -18.42
CA VAL A 371 7.24 0.50 -18.92
C VAL A 371 6.62 -0.88 -18.98
N THR A 372 7.01 -1.65 -19.99
CA THR A 372 6.73 -3.08 -19.99
C THR A 372 7.84 -3.74 -19.17
N LYS A 373 7.61 -3.95 -17.87
CA LYS A 373 8.56 -4.72 -17.05
C LYS A 373 8.64 -6.13 -17.63
N ALA A 374 9.85 -6.54 -18.03
CA ALA A 374 10.08 -7.90 -18.49
C ALA A 374 9.73 -8.84 -17.34
N LYS A 375 8.74 -9.71 -17.57
CA LYS A 375 8.33 -10.71 -16.60
C LYS A 375 9.51 -11.61 -16.30
N LYS A 376 10.02 -11.59 -15.07
CA LYS A 376 11.06 -12.52 -14.63
C LYS A 376 10.41 -13.85 -14.31
N VAL A 377 10.96 -14.92 -14.84
CA VAL A 377 10.46 -16.28 -14.58
C VAL A 377 11.60 -17.13 -14.05
N ILE A 378 11.51 -17.52 -12.78
CA ILE A 378 12.45 -18.44 -12.15
C ILE A 378 11.72 -19.77 -11.95
N LYS A 379 12.36 -20.86 -12.36
CA LYS A 379 11.90 -22.24 -12.09
C LYS A 379 12.95 -22.97 -11.30
N LEU A 380 12.55 -23.64 -10.23
CA LEU A 380 13.43 -24.49 -9.44
C LEU A 380 12.67 -25.71 -8.93
N THR A 381 13.39 -26.80 -8.65
CA THR A 381 12.83 -28.03 -8.09
C THR A 381 13.40 -28.27 -6.70
N ILE A 382 12.55 -28.57 -5.73
CA ILE A 382 13.00 -28.87 -4.36
C ILE A 382 13.90 -30.11 -4.39
N GLY A 383 15.11 -30.02 -3.83
CA GLY A 383 16.08 -31.10 -3.75
C GLY A 383 17.08 -31.17 -4.92
N GLU A 384 16.95 -30.28 -5.91
CA GLU A 384 17.84 -30.22 -7.07
C GLU A 384 18.74 -28.98 -7.05
N THR A 385 19.89 -29.08 -7.71
CA THR A 385 20.82 -27.94 -7.92
C THR A 385 20.62 -27.29 -9.28
N GLN A 386 19.66 -27.75 -10.08
CA GLN A 386 19.34 -27.14 -11.37
C GLN A 386 18.10 -26.25 -11.22
N ALA A 387 18.22 -25.04 -11.74
CA ALA A 387 17.15 -24.07 -11.84
C ALA A 387 17.15 -23.48 -13.26
N ALA A 388 16.17 -22.64 -13.56
CA ALA A 388 16.17 -21.81 -14.75
C ALA A 388 15.77 -20.38 -14.39
N VAL A 389 16.45 -19.40 -14.99
CA VAL A 389 16.12 -17.97 -14.89
C VAL A 389 15.85 -17.48 -16.31
N ASP A 390 14.64 -17.00 -16.56
CA ASP A 390 14.16 -16.56 -17.87
C ASP A 390 14.38 -17.64 -18.96
N GLY A 391 14.14 -18.90 -18.59
CA GLY A 391 14.31 -20.06 -19.47
C GLY A 391 15.76 -20.52 -19.66
N LYS A 392 16.76 -19.79 -19.17
CA LYS A 392 18.17 -20.18 -19.23
C LYS A 392 18.54 -21.06 -18.03
N PRO A 393 19.26 -22.18 -18.20
CA PRO A 393 19.73 -23.01 -17.10
C PRO A 393 20.59 -22.21 -16.11
N TYR A 394 20.41 -22.49 -14.82
CA TYR A 394 21.17 -21.90 -13.72
C TYR A 394 21.55 -22.99 -12.71
N ALA A 395 22.81 -23.04 -12.31
CA ALA A 395 23.30 -23.99 -11.31
C ALA A 395 23.28 -23.36 -9.91
N LEU A 396 22.48 -23.92 -9.02
CA LEU A 396 22.44 -23.54 -7.60
C LEU A 396 23.67 -24.10 -6.87
N ASP A 397 24.25 -23.28 -6.02
CA ASP A 397 25.36 -23.67 -5.16
C ASP A 397 24.91 -24.50 -3.94
N ALA A 398 23.61 -24.52 -3.64
CA ALA A 398 23.01 -25.43 -2.69
C ALA A 398 21.54 -25.75 -3.04
N LYS A 399 21.12 -26.97 -2.66
CA LYS A 399 19.77 -27.49 -2.96
C LYS A 399 18.71 -26.80 -2.10
N PRO A 400 17.61 -26.28 -2.69
CA PRO A 400 16.44 -25.88 -1.93
C PRO A 400 15.84 -27.10 -1.21
N PHE A 401 15.33 -26.92 0.00
CA PHE A 401 14.81 -28.03 0.80
C PHE A 401 13.61 -27.61 1.65
N VAL A 402 12.79 -28.57 2.05
CA VAL A 402 11.68 -28.33 2.99
C VAL A 402 12.19 -28.50 4.41
N LYS A 403 12.03 -27.48 5.25
CA LYS A 403 12.26 -27.60 6.69
C LYS A 403 11.07 -28.33 7.32
N ALA A 404 11.22 -29.63 7.52
CA ALA A 404 10.13 -30.54 7.92
C ALA A 404 9.31 -30.07 9.13
N LYS A 405 9.97 -29.53 10.17
CA LYS A 405 9.30 -29.09 11.42
C LYS A 405 8.26 -27.99 11.23
N VAL A 406 8.43 -27.13 10.22
CA VAL A 406 7.56 -25.96 9.98
C VAL A 406 6.92 -25.98 8.59
N ASN A 407 7.20 -27.03 7.80
CA ASN A 407 6.72 -27.18 6.44
C ASN A 407 6.91 -25.92 5.58
N ARG A 408 8.15 -25.42 5.52
CA ARG A 408 8.55 -24.27 4.68
C ARG A 408 9.69 -24.65 3.76
N THR A 409 9.58 -24.27 2.50
CA THR A 409 10.68 -24.37 1.53
C THR A 409 11.69 -23.27 1.81
N LEU A 410 12.94 -23.70 1.97
CA LEU A 410 14.10 -22.88 2.16
C LEU A 410 14.95 -22.89 0.89
N VAL A 411 15.42 -21.71 0.48
CA VAL A 411 16.22 -21.50 -0.74
C VAL A 411 17.48 -20.69 -0.40
N PRO A 412 18.61 -20.89 -1.12
CA PRO A 412 19.79 -20.02 -0.96
C PRO A 412 19.41 -18.56 -1.22
N VAL A 413 19.65 -17.69 -0.23
CA VAL A 413 19.18 -16.30 -0.28
C VAL A 413 19.75 -15.52 -1.46
N ARG A 414 21.04 -15.72 -1.76
CA ARG A 414 21.71 -15.02 -2.85
C ARG A 414 21.07 -15.32 -4.20
N PHE A 415 20.90 -16.61 -4.52
CA PHE A 415 20.27 -17.03 -5.77
C PHE A 415 18.91 -16.39 -5.96
N ILE A 416 18.00 -16.55 -5.00
CA ILE A 416 16.61 -16.11 -5.20
C ILE A 416 16.51 -14.59 -5.28
N SER A 417 17.27 -13.86 -4.47
CA SER A 417 17.25 -12.40 -4.45
C SER A 417 17.88 -11.80 -5.69
N GLU A 418 19.08 -12.26 -6.09
CA GLU A 418 19.77 -11.75 -7.29
C GLU A 418 19.04 -12.12 -8.57
N ALA A 419 18.47 -13.33 -8.67
CA ALA A 419 17.66 -13.74 -9.82
C ALA A 419 16.39 -12.88 -9.97
N LEU A 420 15.89 -12.33 -8.86
CA LEU A 420 14.79 -11.36 -8.86
C LEU A 420 15.26 -9.92 -9.09
N GLY A 421 16.56 -9.65 -9.16
CA GLY A 421 17.13 -8.32 -9.43
C GLY A 421 17.55 -7.53 -8.18
N ALA A 422 17.55 -8.16 -7.00
CA ALA A 422 17.95 -7.53 -5.75
C ALA A 422 19.47 -7.69 -5.48
N GLU A 423 20.06 -6.70 -4.82
CA GLU A 423 21.41 -6.82 -4.27
C GLU A 423 21.37 -7.53 -2.92
N VAL A 424 22.39 -8.35 -2.62
CA VAL A 424 22.49 -9.07 -1.35
C VAL A 424 23.84 -8.81 -0.69
N ASP A 425 23.80 -8.31 0.54
CA ASP A 425 24.97 -8.07 1.38
C ASP A 425 24.92 -8.92 2.66
N TRP A 426 26.08 -9.43 3.07
CA TRP A 426 26.24 -10.23 4.28
C TRP A 426 27.06 -9.47 5.32
N LYS A 427 26.43 -9.15 6.44
CA LYS A 427 27.08 -8.53 7.59
C LYS A 427 27.50 -9.61 8.58
N ALA A 428 28.77 -9.99 8.53
CA ALA A 428 29.31 -11.07 9.35
C ALA A 428 29.23 -10.77 10.87
N SER A 429 29.52 -9.54 11.29
CA SER A 429 29.54 -9.13 12.70
C SER A 429 28.17 -9.26 13.39
N THR A 430 27.09 -9.00 12.65
CA THR A 430 25.71 -9.06 13.15
C THR A 430 24.95 -10.30 12.67
N ARG A 431 25.60 -11.14 11.84
CA ARG A 431 24.98 -12.31 11.18
C ARG A 431 23.71 -11.94 10.41
N GLN A 432 23.76 -10.81 9.71
CA GLN A 432 22.62 -10.26 8.96
C GLN A 432 22.80 -10.43 7.45
N VAL A 433 21.69 -10.76 6.78
CA VAL A 433 21.56 -10.61 5.33
C VAL A 433 20.75 -9.34 5.06
N VAL A 434 21.30 -8.44 4.25
CA VAL A 434 20.63 -7.22 3.79
C VAL A 434 20.32 -7.40 2.31
N ILE A 435 19.05 -7.28 1.93
CA ILE A 435 18.59 -7.41 0.54
C ILE A 435 18.00 -6.06 0.11
N LYS A 436 18.42 -5.56 -1.07
CA LYS A 436 18.02 -4.23 -1.58
C LYS A 436 17.44 -4.30 -2.99
N ASP A 437 16.22 -3.79 -3.16
CA ASP A 437 15.52 -3.71 -4.45
C ASP A 437 14.33 -2.74 -4.37
N GLY A 438 14.62 -1.46 -4.07
CA GLY A 438 13.59 -0.48 -3.71
C GLY A 438 12.92 -0.73 -2.35
N ALA A 439 12.97 -1.96 -1.84
CA ALA A 439 12.71 -2.36 -0.46
C ALA A 439 13.98 -2.86 0.23
N ASP A 440 14.14 -2.54 1.52
CA ASP A 440 15.24 -2.99 2.38
C ASP A 440 14.77 -4.12 3.29
N ILE A 441 15.25 -5.34 3.05
CA ILE A 441 14.98 -6.51 3.90
C ILE A 441 16.23 -6.82 4.74
N VAL A 442 16.11 -6.79 6.07
CA VAL A 442 17.19 -7.14 7.00
C VAL A 442 16.81 -8.37 7.81
N LEU A 443 17.45 -9.50 7.48
CA LEU A 443 17.26 -10.80 8.11
C LEU A 443 18.42 -11.10 9.04
N THR A 444 18.13 -11.41 10.31
CA THR A 444 19.15 -11.92 11.25
C THR A 444 19.06 -13.44 11.32
N VAL A 445 20.15 -14.15 11.06
CA VAL A 445 20.16 -15.63 11.07
C VAL A 445 19.73 -16.15 12.44
N GLY A 446 18.77 -17.08 12.45
CA GLY A 446 18.20 -17.68 13.67
C GLY A 446 17.10 -16.86 14.33
N SER A 447 16.91 -15.60 13.94
CA SER A 447 15.82 -14.74 14.44
C SER A 447 14.53 -14.96 13.65
N SER A 448 13.40 -15.01 14.36
CA SER A 448 12.07 -14.90 13.74
C SER A 448 11.69 -13.44 13.43
N LYS A 449 12.36 -12.45 14.02
CA LYS A 449 12.16 -11.03 13.66
C LYS A 449 12.98 -10.67 12.43
N VAL A 450 12.33 -9.99 11.49
CA VAL A 450 12.91 -9.45 10.24
C VAL A 450 12.48 -8.00 10.07
N GLN A 451 13.32 -7.14 9.52
CA GLN A 451 12.92 -5.78 9.15
C GLN A 451 12.66 -5.69 7.65
N VAL A 452 11.56 -5.05 7.27
CA VAL A 452 11.21 -4.72 5.89
C VAL A 452 10.92 -3.22 5.83
N ASN A 453 11.75 -2.45 5.13
CA ASN A 453 11.68 -0.99 5.06
C ASN A 453 11.65 -0.33 6.46
N GLY A 454 12.47 -0.85 7.38
CA GLY A 454 12.53 -0.39 8.77
C GLY A 454 11.39 -0.85 9.68
N LEU A 455 10.38 -1.56 9.15
CA LEU A 455 9.28 -2.11 9.94
C LEU A 455 9.55 -3.57 10.34
N ASP A 456 9.36 -3.89 11.62
CA ASP A 456 9.50 -5.24 12.14
C ASP A 456 8.35 -6.14 11.64
N LYS A 457 8.71 -7.33 11.15
CA LYS A 457 7.81 -8.44 10.84
C LYS A 457 8.29 -9.72 11.52
N THR A 458 7.38 -10.67 11.68
CA THR A 458 7.70 -12.00 12.25
C THR A 458 7.61 -13.08 11.19
N LEU A 459 8.62 -13.94 11.16
CA LEU A 459 8.72 -15.14 10.33
C LEU A 459 8.33 -16.37 11.13
N ASP A 460 7.52 -17.23 10.51
CA ASP A 460 7.21 -18.58 11.00
C ASP A 460 8.40 -19.55 10.85
N CYS A 461 9.37 -19.20 10.00
CA CYS A 461 10.60 -19.94 9.78
C CYS A 461 11.79 -18.97 9.71
N PRO A 462 12.65 -18.94 10.75
CA PRO A 462 13.88 -18.15 10.72
C PRO A 462 14.82 -18.55 9.58
N ALA A 463 15.60 -17.59 9.09
CA ALA A 463 16.73 -17.86 8.23
C ALA A 463 17.75 -18.76 8.94
N VAL A 464 18.37 -19.69 8.21
CA VAL A 464 19.34 -20.67 8.76
C VAL A 464 20.59 -20.71 7.92
N ILE A 465 21.71 -21.11 8.51
CA ILE A 465 22.93 -21.43 7.77
C ILE A 465 23.07 -22.94 7.71
N VAL A 466 23.25 -23.48 6.51
CA VAL A 466 23.53 -24.89 6.26
C VAL A 466 24.71 -24.95 5.30
N ASN A 467 25.78 -25.65 5.67
CA ASN A 467 27.00 -25.81 4.85
C ASN A 467 27.53 -24.47 4.30
N SER A 468 27.66 -23.46 5.16
CA SER A 468 28.14 -22.12 4.80
C SER A 468 27.30 -21.40 3.74
N ARG A 469 26.01 -21.73 3.64
CA ARG A 469 25.01 -21.00 2.85
C ARG A 469 23.84 -20.58 3.71
N THR A 470 23.42 -19.33 3.55
CA THR A 470 22.23 -18.80 4.23
C THR A 470 21.00 -19.14 3.42
N PHE A 471 20.04 -19.78 4.08
CA PHE A 471 18.76 -20.15 3.54
C PHE A 471 17.64 -19.34 4.18
N VAL A 472 16.69 -18.93 3.35
CA VAL A 472 15.54 -18.10 3.77
C VAL A 472 14.24 -18.74 3.32
N PRO A 473 13.10 -18.46 3.99
CA PRO A 473 11.79 -18.90 3.53
C PRO A 473 11.52 -18.30 2.14
N LEU A 474 11.39 -19.20 1.16
CA LEU A 474 11.26 -18.82 -0.25
C LEU A 474 10.12 -17.82 -0.46
N ARG A 475 8.92 -18.18 0.01
CA ARG A 475 7.71 -17.36 -0.19
C ARG A 475 7.89 -15.96 0.39
N PHE A 476 8.41 -15.87 1.61
CA PHE A 476 8.65 -14.57 2.27
C PHE A 476 9.54 -13.68 1.43
N VAL A 477 10.73 -14.17 1.02
CA VAL A 477 11.69 -13.33 0.30
C VAL A 477 11.18 -12.97 -1.09
N SER A 478 10.57 -13.93 -1.81
CA SER A 478 10.01 -13.69 -3.14
C SER A 478 8.84 -12.71 -3.13
N GLU A 479 7.85 -12.90 -2.24
CA GLU A 479 6.67 -12.03 -2.17
C GLU A 479 7.03 -10.64 -1.64
N THR A 480 8.00 -10.52 -0.73
CA THR A 480 8.48 -9.22 -0.26
C THR A 480 9.19 -8.44 -1.37
N LEU A 481 9.88 -9.12 -2.29
CA LEU A 481 10.46 -8.54 -3.51
C LEU A 481 9.42 -8.34 -4.64
N GLY A 482 8.14 -8.60 -4.38
CA GLY A 482 7.04 -8.37 -5.31
C GLY A 482 6.83 -9.50 -6.33
N ALA A 483 7.40 -10.68 -6.11
CA ALA A 483 7.19 -11.85 -6.97
C ALA A 483 6.04 -12.74 -6.46
N LYS A 484 5.36 -13.40 -7.39
CA LYS A 484 4.39 -14.47 -7.10
C LYS A 484 5.09 -15.82 -7.08
N VAL A 485 4.67 -16.71 -6.18
CA VAL A 485 5.19 -18.08 -6.06
C VAL A 485 4.08 -19.10 -6.29
N ASP A 486 4.26 -19.95 -7.30
CA ASP A 486 3.40 -21.09 -7.63
C ASP A 486 4.16 -22.40 -7.39
N TYR A 487 3.50 -23.39 -6.78
CA TYR A 487 4.09 -24.70 -6.47
C TYR A 487 3.27 -25.83 -7.11
N GLU A 488 3.94 -26.69 -7.86
CA GLU A 488 3.38 -27.91 -8.43
C GLU A 488 3.81 -29.11 -7.58
N ALA A 489 2.84 -29.71 -6.88
CA ALA A 489 3.11 -30.77 -5.92
C ALA A 489 3.62 -32.06 -6.56
N LYS A 490 3.17 -32.41 -7.77
CA LYS A 490 3.56 -33.66 -8.44
C LYS A 490 5.04 -33.68 -8.81
N THR A 491 5.54 -32.55 -9.30
CA THR A 491 6.92 -32.40 -9.77
C THR A 491 7.83 -31.76 -8.74
N LYS A 492 7.28 -31.28 -7.62
CA LYS A 492 7.95 -30.42 -6.63
C LYS A 492 8.58 -29.17 -7.24
N GLN A 493 8.07 -28.75 -8.41
CA GLN A 493 8.54 -27.58 -9.11
C GLN A 493 7.91 -26.33 -8.51
N ILE A 494 8.73 -25.30 -8.40
CA ILE A 494 8.36 -23.97 -7.97
C ILE A 494 8.58 -23.05 -9.15
N THR A 495 7.54 -22.30 -9.52
CA THR A 495 7.61 -21.22 -10.51
C THR A 495 7.43 -19.90 -9.78
N ILE A 496 8.35 -18.98 -10.01
CA ILE A 496 8.36 -17.66 -9.40
C ILE A 496 8.28 -16.65 -10.53
N THR A 497 7.32 -15.75 -10.46
CA THR A 497 7.12 -14.74 -11.50
C THR A 497 7.08 -13.35 -10.90
N ARG A 498 7.92 -12.44 -11.41
CA ARG A 498 7.93 -11.02 -11.05
C ARG A 498 7.63 -10.16 -12.26
#